data_AF-A0A937VH82-F1
#
_entry.id   AF-A0A937VH82-F1
#
_cell.length_a   1.000
_cell.length_b   1.000
_cell.length_c   1.000
_cell.angle_alpha   90.00
_cell.angle_beta   90.00
_cell.angle_gamma   90.00
#
_symmetry.space_group_name_H-M   'P 1'
#
loop_
_entity.id
_entity.type
_entity.pdbx_description
1 polymer ?
#
loop_
_entity_poly.entity_id
_entity_poly.type
_entity_poly.pdbx_seq_one_letter_code
_entity_poly.pdbx_strand_id
1 'polypeptide(L)' 'MRYAYYPGCYARGAAPALDGSTRAVCERLGIELEELTAAPCCGAGDVQQVDGPLAQGLNE' A
#
# COMPACT_ATOMS: atom_id res chain seq x y z
N MET A 1 2.75 -0.96 18.82
CA MET A 1 1.92 -1.94 18.07
C MET A 1 2.56 -2.18 16.72
N ARG A 2 2.45 -3.37 16.11
CA ARG A 2 3.11 -3.69 14.83
C ARG A 2 2.11 -4.05 13.73
N TYR A 3 2.30 -3.49 12.53
CA TYR A 3 1.43 -3.71 11.38
C TYR A 3 2.24 -4.09 10.14
N ALA A 4 1.64 -4.96 9.32
CA ALA A 4 2.09 -5.16 7.95
C ALA A 4 1.81 -3.88 7.14
N TYR A 5 2.83 -3.40 6.44
CA TYR A 5 2.80 -2.13 5.73
C TYR A 5 2.88 -2.36 4.22
N TYR A 6 1.83 -1.95 3.54
CA TYR A 6 1.70 -1.98 2.09
C TYR A 6 1.71 -0.54 1.54
N PRO A 7 2.83 -0.02 1.03
CA PRO A 7 2.89 1.31 0.45
C PRO A 7 2.21 1.40 -0.93
N GLY A 8 1.99 0.26 -1.59
CA GLY A 8 1.43 0.17 -2.93
C GLY A 8 2.29 0.84 -4.01
N CYS A 9 1.73 0.96 -5.22
CA CYS A 9 2.43 1.53 -6.37
C CYS A 9 2.47 3.07 -6.33
N TYR A 10 1.43 3.72 -5.81
CA TYR A 10 1.33 5.18 -5.82
C TYR A 10 2.35 5.84 -4.88
N ALA A 11 2.44 5.38 -3.63
CA ALA A 11 3.41 5.91 -2.67
C ALA A 11 4.86 5.56 -3.04
N ARG A 12 5.11 4.48 -3.81
CA ARG A 12 6.45 4.17 -4.33
C ARG A 12 6.83 4.97 -5.58
N GLY A 13 5.85 5.31 -6.43
CA GLY A 13 6.09 5.94 -7.73
C GLY A 13 5.73 7.42 -7.76
N ALA A 14 4.43 7.73 -7.84
CA ALA A 14 3.94 9.08 -8.11
C ALA A 14 4.04 10.03 -6.91
N ALA A 15 3.99 9.50 -5.69
CA ALA A 15 4.01 10.30 -4.45
C ALA A 15 4.96 9.71 -3.38
N PRO A 16 6.29 9.66 -3.64
CA PRO A 16 7.28 9.10 -2.70
C PRO A 16 7.30 9.74 -1.31
N ALA A 17 6.93 11.02 -1.21
CA ALA A 17 6.80 11.71 0.07
C ALA A 17 5.71 11.11 0.98
N LEU A 18 4.73 10.38 0.43
CA LEU A 18 3.67 9.75 1.20
C LEU A 18 4.19 8.59 2.06
N ASP A 19 5.09 7.76 1.52
CA ASP A 19 5.73 6.68 2.28
C ASP A 19 6.54 7.26 3.45
N GLY A 20 7.39 8.25 3.17
CA GLY A 20 8.21 8.92 4.18
C GLY A 20 7.38 9.59 5.29
N SER A 21 6.33 10.34 4.92
CA SER A 21 5.45 10.99 5.91
C SER A 21 4.66 9.99 6.74
N THR A 22 4.19 8.89 6.14
CA THR A 22 3.50 7.80 6.85
C THR A 22 4.42 7.18 7.91
N ARG A 23 5.65 6.81 7.53
CA ARG A 23 6.64 6.24 8.45
C ARG A 23 6.97 7.18 9.61
N ALA A 24 7.20 8.46 9.32
CA ALA A 24 7.54 9.46 10.34
C ALA A 24 6.40 9.71 11.34
N VAL A 25 5.14 9.62 10.90
CA VAL A 25 3.97 9.72 11.79
C VAL A 25 3.85 8.46 12.63
N CYS A 26 3.96 7.28 12.02
CA CYS A 26 3.88 6.00 12.75
C CYS A 26 4.96 5.87 13.82
N GLU A 27 6.20 6.29 13.54
CA GLU A 27 7.29 6.33 14.51
C GLU A 27 6.92 7.18 15.74
N ARG A 28 6.39 8.41 15.53
CA ARG A 28 5.95 9.27 16.64
C ARG A 28 4.80 8.69 17.45
N LEU A 29 3.96 7.85 16.83
CA LEU A 29 2.84 7.18 17.49
C LEU A 29 3.22 5.84 18.15
N GLY A 30 4.48 5.41 18.06
CA GLY A 30 4.91 4.10 18.56
C GLY A 30 4.33 2.92 17.77
N ILE A 31 4.10 3.13 16.47
CA ILE A 31 3.61 2.13 15.52
C ILE A 31 4.79 1.62 14.70
N GLU A 32 5.05 0.32 14.78
CA GLU A 32 6.03 -0.38 13.96
C GLU A 32 5.40 -0.81 12.64
N LEU A 33 6.08 -0.51 11.54
CA LEU A 33 5.65 -0.87 10.18
C LEU A 33 6.60 -1.92 9.60
N GLU A 34 6.08 -3.11 9.31
CA GLU A 34 6.79 -4.21 8.68
C GLU A 34 6.40 -4.28 7.20
N GLU A 35 7.31 -3.90 6.30
CA GLU A 35 6.98 -3.76 4.89
C GLU A 35 6.75 -5.10 4.17
N LEU A 36 5.65 -5.19 3.44
CA LEU A 36 5.35 -6.31 2.55
C LEU A 36 6.08 -6.12 1.21
N THR A 37 7.21 -6.81 1.04
CA THR A 37 8.07 -6.67 -0.16
C THR A 37 7.54 -7.41 -1.40
N ALA A 38 6.76 -8.46 -1.20
CA ALA A 38 6.22 -9.32 -2.27
C ALA A 38 4.71 -9.12 -2.53
N ALA A 39 4.08 -8.10 -1.93
CA ALA A 39 2.67 -7.85 -2.16
C ALA A 39 2.41 -7.38 -3.61
N PRO A 40 1.42 -7.97 -4.32
CA PRO A 40 1.05 -7.57 -5.66
C PRO A 40 0.26 -6.26 -5.67
N CYS A 41 -0.27 -5.87 -6.83
CA CYS A 41 -1.11 -4.68 -6.95
C CYS A 41 -2.40 -4.85 -6.14
N CYS A 42 -2.95 -3.78 -5.57
CA CYS A 42 -4.24 -3.83 -4.87
C CYS A 42 -5.45 -3.75 -5.82
N GLY A 43 -5.24 -4.02 -7.11
CA GLY A 43 -6.27 -3.91 -8.14
C GLY A 43 -6.64 -2.47 -8.52
N ALA A 44 -6.39 -1.48 -7.66
CA ALA A 44 -6.89 -0.11 -7.75
C ALA A 44 -8.43 -0.01 -7.75
N GLY A 45 -8.96 1.01 -7.05
CA GLY A 45 -10.41 1.18 -6.91
C GLY A 45 -11.12 1.31 -8.26
N ASP A 46 -10.50 2.01 -9.22
CA ASP A 46 -11.07 2.25 -10.54
C ASP A 46 -11.24 0.95 -11.35
N VAL A 47 -10.28 0.02 -11.30
CA VAL A 47 -10.40 -1.27 -11.99
C VAL A 47 -11.48 -2.11 -11.32
N GLN A 48 -11.60 -2.10 -9.99
CA GLN A 48 -12.69 -2.79 -9.29
C GLN A 48 -14.09 -2.32 -9.73
N GLN A 49 -14.25 -1.04 -10.10
CA GLN A 49 -15.54 -0.51 -10.55
C GLN A 49 -15.89 -0.94 -11.98
N VAL A 50 -14.89 -1.23 -12.81
CA VAL A 50 -15.07 -1.52 -14.25
C VAL A 50 -15.03 -3.03 -14.51
N ASP A 51 -14.14 -3.76 -13.84
CA ASP A 51 -13.90 -5.19 -14.03
C ASP A 51 -13.40 -5.82 -12.71
N GLY A 52 -14.36 -6.30 -11.91
CA GLY A 52 -14.10 -6.95 -10.63
C GLY A 52 -13.20 -8.21 -10.74
N PRO A 53 -13.46 -9.14 -11.67
CA PRO A 53 -12.59 -10.28 -11.90
C PRO A 53 -11.15 -9.89 -12.24
N LEU A 54 -10.94 -8.89 -13.10
CA LEU A 54 -9.59 -8.40 -13.40
C LEU A 54 -8.91 -7.81 -12.16
N ALA A 55 -9.62 -6.97 -11.40
CA ALA A 55 -9.07 -6.39 -10.18
C ALA A 55 -8.71 -7.47 -9.14
N GLN A 56 -9.50 -8.54 -9.05
CA GLN A 56 -9.21 -9.69 -8.20
C GLN A 56 -7.96 -10.44 -8.65
N GLY A 57 -7.82 -10.72 -9.95
CA GLY A 57 -6.61 -11.36 -10.48
C GLY A 57 -5.32 -10.54 -10.30
N LEU A 58 -5.42 -9.22 -10.10
CA LEU A 58 -4.29 -8.36 -9.77
C LEU A 58 -3.88 -8.42 -8.28
N ASN A 59 -4.79 -8.84 -7.40
CA ASN A 59 -4.61 -8.95 -5.95
C ASN A 59 -4.00 -10.29 -5.49
N GLU A 60 -3.93 -11.28 -6.39
CA GLU A 60 -3.47 -12.65 -6.15
C GLU A 60 -1.96 -12.79 -6.43
#